data_AF-A0A395LMY9-F1
#
_entry.id   AF-A0A395LMY9-F1
#
_cell.length_a   1.000
_cell.length_b   1.000
_cell.length_c   1.000
_cell.angle_alpha   90.00
_cell.angle_beta   90.00
_cell.angle_gamma   90.00
#
_symmetry.space_group_name_H-M   'P 1'
#
loop_
_entity.id
_entity.type
_entity.pdbx_description
1 polymer ?
#
loop_
_entity_poly.entity_id
_entity_poly.type
_entity_poly.pdbx_seq_one_letter_code
_entity_poly.pdbx_strand_id
1 'polypeptide(L)'
;MPVRWSPSEIEILREHYPTLGADCVRHLPGRSAKSIHQKAFKLDIGCGKMVDAPRPKLAGADLEDAIRLREEENWSFARIGAKFGVAEASACNAVLIALCPRKGFTPAQRDEHGNLTFEGRERVRLALRKGLKGVDIQLRLGVSASCVAEQRRRYRDNLEARGKAPLPQPGGGEDYSGRKLPRAKVREVEGLLLDGFGTARASAQAGVEISSCKRIRNRLIRRLARKGETLPGCDRHGRRIEVKDSAAHVHPAQVTAFRGLLLDRVPVRSAAYQAAIGTCSAYELRDQLRDEMMAQGFALPRPDLQRAVRGAARQDPTWPPRGLTGYAAFRDLLRSMPFEAAREKWRASRRAEIAAEARGPKTFEEQLARIQRGEIGLAPSLNRPHLAPLIGELA
;
A
#
# COMPACT_ATOMS: atom_id res chain seq x y z
N MET A 1 -33.57 -29.25 -7.70
CA MET A 1 -33.51 -29.03 -9.17
C MET A 1 -34.11 -27.66 -9.47
N PRO A 2 -33.51 -26.80 -10.33
CA PRO A 2 -34.12 -25.53 -10.71
C PRO A 2 -35.41 -25.77 -11.53
N VAL A 3 -36.54 -25.24 -11.07
CA VAL A 3 -37.85 -25.37 -11.73
C VAL A 3 -37.80 -24.67 -13.10
N ARG A 4 -38.03 -25.42 -14.19
CA ARG A 4 -38.06 -24.89 -15.56
C ARG A 4 -39.21 -23.90 -15.72
N TRP A 5 -39.01 -22.87 -16.55
CA TRP A 5 -40.06 -21.91 -16.91
C TRP A 5 -40.97 -22.54 -17.96
N SER A 6 -42.27 -22.56 -17.69
CA SER A 6 -43.28 -22.99 -18.65
C SER A 6 -43.54 -21.90 -19.71
N PRO A 7 -44.04 -22.27 -20.90
CA PRO A 7 -44.42 -21.30 -21.93
C PRO A 7 -45.45 -20.27 -21.42
N SER A 8 -46.45 -20.71 -20.65
CA SER A 8 -47.48 -19.82 -20.08
C SER A 8 -46.89 -18.79 -19.10
N GLU A 9 -45.97 -19.19 -18.24
CA GLU A 9 -45.27 -18.24 -17.35
C GLU A 9 -44.44 -17.22 -18.13
N ILE A 10 -43.90 -17.60 -19.31
CA ILE A 10 -43.14 -16.69 -20.18
C ILE A 10 -44.06 -15.69 -20.87
N GLU A 11 -45.25 -16.13 -21.29
CA GLU A 11 -46.27 -15.29 -21.91
C GLU A 11 -46.78 -14.23 -20.93
N ILE A 12 -47.15 -14.64 -19.71
CA ILE A 12 -47.50 -13.74 -18.60
C ILE A 12 -46.38 -12.74 -18.34
N LEU A 13 -45.12 -13.18 -18.39
CA LEU A 13 -43.97 -12.29 -18.20
C LEU A 13 -43.81 -11.28 -19.34
N ARG A 14 -44.09 -11.65 -20.60
CA ARG A 14 -44.03 -10.73 -21.75
C ARG A 14 -45.13 -9.68 -21.69
N GLU A 15 -46.32 -10.07 -21.26
CA GLU A 15 -47.48 -9.19 -21.19
C GLU A 15 -47.38 -8.19 -20.02
N HIS A 16 -47.04 -8.68 -18.83
CA HIS A 16 -47.18 -7.88 -17.60
C HIS A 16 -45.88 -7.25 -17.09
N TYR A 17 -44.69 -7.79 -17.42
CA TYR A 17 -43.42 -7.26 -16.92
C TYR A 17 -43.10 -5.83 -17.39
N PRO A 18 -43.43 -5.42 -18.64
CA PRO A 18 -43.16 -4.05 -19.08
C PRO A 18 -43.81 -2.96 -18.21
N THR A 19 -45.00 -3.22 -17.68
CA THR A 19 -45.77 -2.29 -16.83
C THR A 19 -45.57 -2.53 -15.34
N LEU A 20 -45.61 -3.79 -14.89
CA LEU A 20 -45.58 -4.12 -13.45
C LEU A 20 -44.16 -4.38 -12.92
N GLY A 21 -43.20 -4.72 -13.79
CA GLY A 21 -41.86 -5.11 -13.39
C GLY A 21 -41.85 -6.32 -12.43
N ALA A 22 -41.15 -6.19 -11.31
CA ALA A 22 -41.05 -7.24 -10.30
C ALA A 22 -42.38 -7.58 -9.60
N ASP A 23 -43.39 -6.70 -9.69
CA ASP A 23 -44.72 -6.95 -9.12
C ASP A 23 -45.53 -8.00 -9.91
N CYS A 24 -45.00 -8.47 -11.05
CA CYS A 24 -45.49 -9.66 -11.77
C CYS A 24 -45.53 -10.92 -10.88
N VAL A 25 -44.88 -10.90 -9.71
CA VAL A 25 -45.00 -11.96 -8.71
C VAL A 25 -46.45 -12.29 -8.36
N ARG A 26 -47.36 -11.32 -8.45
CA ARG A 26 -48.81 -11.52 -8.24
C ARG A 26 -49.46 -12.45 -9.27
N HIS A 27 -48.92 -12.47 -10.49
CA HIS A 27 -49.37 -13.33 -11.60
C HIS A 27 -48.58 -14.64 -11.68
N LEU A 28 -47.51 -14.78 -10.90
CA LEU A 28 -46.58 -15.91 -10.92
C LEU A 28 -46.28 -16.39 -9.48
N PRO A 29 -47.27 -16.97 -8.76
CA PRO A 29 -47.15 -17.30 -7.33
C PRO A 29 -46.06 -18.35 -7.01
N GLY A 30 -45.55 -19.08 -8.02
CA GLY A 30 -44.43 -20.01 -7.88
C GLY A 30 -43.04 -19.40 -8.11
N ARG A 31 -42.94 -18.11 -8.41
CA ARG A 31 -41.68 -17.43 -8.75
C ARG A 31 -41.40 -16.30 -7.78
N SER A 32 -40.16 -16.18 -7.33
CA SER A 32 -39.73 -14.99 -6.59
C SER A 32 -39.52 -13.81 -7.53
N ALA A 33 -39.69 -12.58 -7.03
CA ALA A 33 -39.40 -11.34 -7.75
C ALA A 33 -38.00 -11.35 -8.41
N LYS A 34 -37.00 -11.91 -7.72
CA LYS A 34 -35.64 -12.09 -8.26
C LYS A 34 -35.60 -13.03 -9.47
N SER A 35 -36.35 -14.14 -9.42
CA SER A 35 -36.42 -15.10 -10.53
C SER A 35 -37.08 -14.48 -11.76
N ILE A 36 -38.16 -13.72 -11.54
CA ILE A 36 -38.89 -12.95 -12.56
C ILE A 36 -37.95 -11.95 -13.24
N HIS A 37 -37.25 -11.11 -12.47
CA HIS A 37 -36.30 -10.13 -13.01
C HIS A 37 -35.17 -10.80 -13.81
N GLN A 38 -34.61 -11.91 -13.31
CA GLN A 38 -33.56 -12.64 -14.02
C GLN A 38 -34.06 -13.26 -15.33
N LYS A 39 -35.29 -13.78 -15.35
CA LYS A 39 -35.88 -14.35 -16.56
C LYS A 39 -36.21 -13.27 -17.58
N ALA A 40 -36.81 -12.15 -17.15
CA ALA A 40 -37.10 -11.02 -18.02
C ALA A 40 -35.82 -10.47 -18.66
N PHE A 41 -34.75 -10.30 -17.88
CA PHE A 41 -33.44 -9.91 -18.39
C PHE A 41 -32.89 -10.90 -19.44
N LYS A 42 -33.05 -12.22 -19.23
CA LYS A 42 -32.63 -13.23 -20.21
C LYS A 42 -33.47 -13.24 -21.49
N LEU A 43 -34.69 -12.74 -21.42
CA LEU A 43 -35.61 -12.62 -22.56
C LEU A 43 -35.58 -11.22 -23.20
N ASP A 44 -34.69 -10.35 -22.73
CA ASP A 44 -34.56 -8.95 -23.15
C ASP A 44 -35.87 -8.13 -23.00
N ILE A 45 -36.66 -8.43 -21.97
CA ILE A 45 -37.90 -7.72 -21.66
C ILE A 45 -37.57 -6.58 -20.69
N GLY A 46 -37.71 -5.35 -21.18
CA GLY A 46 -37.57 -4.13 -20.37
C GLY A 46 -38.77 -3.90 -19.45
N CYS A 47 -38.56 -3.11 -18.40
CA CYS A 47 -39.62 -2.61 -17.53
C CYS A 47 -39.62 -1.08 -17.62
N GLY A 48 -40.77 -0.48 -17.93
CA GLY A 48 -40.98 0.96 -18.00
C GLY A 48 -41.27 1.61 -16.64
N LYS A 49 -41.57 0.80 -15.61
CA LYS A 49 -41.78 1.30 -14.24
C LYS A 49 -40.48 1.93 -13.72
N MET A 50 -40.54 3.23 -13.42
CA MET A 50 -39.46 3.91 -12.72
C MET A 50 -39.43 3.45 -11.26
N VAL A 51 -38.24 3.11 -10.79
CA VAL A 51 -38.01 2.65 -9.41
C VAL A 51 -36.95 3.56 -8.80
N ASP A 52 -37.19 3.97 -7.57
CA ASP A 52 -36.23 4.76 -6.80
C ASP A 52 -34.94 3.97 -6.56
N ALA A 53 -33.82 4.70 -6.54
CA ALA A 53 -32.53 4.14 -6.22
C ALA A 53 -32.55 3.54 -4.79
N PRO A 54 -31.89 2.37 -4.58
CA PRO A 54 -31.84 1.76 -3.26
C PRO A 54 -31.25 2.72 -2.22
N ARG A 55 -31.94 2.87 -1.09
CA ARG A 55 -31.43 3.67 0.02
C ARG A 55 -30.20 3.00 0.64
N PRO A 56 -29.17 3.78 1.02
CA PRO A 56 -27.97 3.22 1.66
C PRO A 56 -28.32 2.62 3.02
N LYS A 57 -27.73 1.46 3.33
CA LYS A 57 -27.90 0.77 4.62
C LYS A 57 -27.17 1.44 5.79
N LEU A 58 -26.22 2.34 5.47
CA LEU A 58 -25.42 3.09 6.43
C LEU A 58 -25.61 4.58 6.10
N ALA A 59 -26.24 5.31 7.01
CA ALA A 59 -26.65 6.71 6.83
C ALA A 59 -26.70 7.45 8.18
N GLY A 60 -26.85 8.77 8.14
CA GLY A 60 -26.99 9.60 9.35
C GLY A 60 -25.76 9.53 10.26
N ALA A 61 -25.99 9.48 11.58
CA ALA A 61 -24.93 9.44 12.59
C ALA A 61 -23.96 8.26 12.42
N ASP A 62 -24.49 7.07 12.08
CA ASP A 62 -23.66 5.88 11.85
C ASP A 62 -22.70 6.05 10.66
N LEU A 63 -23.12 6.80 9.64
CA LEU A 63 -22.27 7.13 8.50
C LEU A 63 -21.17 8.13 8.88
N GLU A 64 -21.49 9.14 9.70
CA GLU A 64 -20.47 10.07 10.22
C GLU A 64 -19.41 9.33 11.02
N ASP A 65 -19.83 8.45 11.93
CA ASP A 65 -18.92 7.61 12.70
C ASP A 65 -18.09 6.69 11.80
N ALA A 66 -18.69 6.10 10.77
CA ALA A 66 -17.96 5.27 9.80
C ALA A 66 -16.91 6.06 9.01
N ILE A 67 -17.19 7.31 8.67
CA ILE A 67 -16.25 8.20 7.98
C ILE A 67 -15.10 8.58 8.92
N ARG A 68 -15.42 8.94 10.18
CA ARG A 68 -14.43 9.24 11.21
C ARG A 68 -13.47 8.07 11.43
N LEU A 69 -14.02 6.86 11.65
CA LEU A 69 -13.23 5.63 11.79
C LEU A 69 -12.35 5.35 10.57
N ARG A 70 -12.80 5.75 9.37
CA ARG A 70 -12.04 5.56 8.15
C ARG A 70 -10.90 6.57 7.99
N GLU A 71 -11.15 7.86 8.16
CA GLU A 71 -10.16 8.91 7.88
C GLU A 71 -9.20 9.14 9.05
N GLU A 72 -9.66 9.04 10.30
CA GLU A 72 -8.84 9.29 11.50
C GLU A 72 -8.14 8.01 11.99
N GLU A 73 -8.89 6.92 12.14
CA GLU A 73 -8.37 5.67 12.70
C GLU A 73 -7.90 4.66 11.64
N ASN A 74 -8.06 5.00 10.35
CA ASN A 74 -7.65 4.19 9.20
C ASN A 74 -8.23 2.75 9.23
N TRP A 75 -9.47 2.60 9.68
CA TRP A 75 -10.14 1.30 9.72
C TRP A 75 -10.42 0.75 8.30
N SER A 76 -10.34 -0.58 8.15
CA SER A 76 -10.74 -1.26 6.92
C SER A 76 -12.26 -1.30 6.76
N PHE A 77 -12.75 -1.32 5.52
CA PHE A 77 -14.19 -1.40 5.25
C PHE A 77 -14.83 -2.69 5.80
N ALA A 78 -14.07 -3.78 5.87
CA ALA A 78 -14.51 -5.01 6.51
C ALA A 78 -14.75 -4.82 8.02
N ARG A 79 -13.85 -4.12 8.71
CA ARG A 79 -13.97 -3.83 10.14
C ARG A 79 -15.10 -2.85 10.42
N ILE A 80 -15.25 -1.82 9.57
CA ILE A 80 -16.38 -0.87 9.63
C ILE A 80 -17.70 -1.63 9.42
N GLY A 81 -17.79 -2.46 8.38
CA GLY A 81 -18.99 -3.27 8.12
C GLY A 81 -19.38 -4.15 9.31
N ALA A 82 -18.40 -4.81 9.93
CA ALA A 82 -18.62 -5.62 11.12
C ALA A 82 -19.15 -4.80 12.31
N LYS A 83 -18.63 -3.57 12.53
CA LYS A 83 -19.08 -2.69 13.60
C LYS A 83 -20.54 -2.27 13.44
N PHE A 84 -20.96 -1.94 12.23
CA PHE A 84 -22.31 -1.43 11.95
C PHE A 84 -23.29 -2.51 11.46
N GLY A 85 -22.92 -3.79 11.50
CA GLY A 85 -23.79 -4.88 11.06
C GLY A 85 -24.12 -4.85 9.56
N VAL A 86 -23.29 -4.22 8.73
CA VAL A 86 -23.49 -4.12 7.27
C VAL A 86 -22.41 -4.87 6.50
N ALA A 87 -22.74 -5.31 5.28
CA ALA A 87 -21.74 -5.93 4.41
C ALA A 87 -20.61 -4.94 4.08
N GLU A 88 -19.38 -5.43 3.93
CA GLU A 88 -18.20 -4.62 3.57
C GLU A 88 -18.46 -3.75 2.33
N ALA A 89 -19.10 -4.31 1.31
CA ALA A 89 -19.44 -3.58 0.09
C ALA A 89 -20.42 -2.42 0.35
N SER A 90 -21.37 -2.60 1.26
CA SER A 90 -22.32 -1.55 1.67
C SER A 90 -21.62 -0.44 2.43
N ALA A 91 -20.74 -0.78 3.39
CA ALA A 91 -19.93 0.19 4.11
C ALA A 91 -19.00 0.98 3.16
N CYS A 92 -18.30 0.28 2.26
CA CYS A 92 -17.43 0.88 1.26
C CYS A 92 -18.17 1.86 0.36
N ASN A 93 -19.32 1.45 -0.21
CA ASN A 93 -20.14 2.32 -1.05
C ASN A 93 -20.60 3.56 -0.28
N ALA A 94 -21.17 3.39 0.92
CA ALA A 94 -21.70 4.51 1.70
C ALA A 94 -20.62 5.53 2.05
N VAL A 95 -19.48 5.07 2.57
CA VAL A 95 -18.36 5.94 2.96
C VAL A 95 -17.75 6.64 1.74
N LEU A 96 -17.44 5.92 0.65
CA LEU A 96 -16.83 6.54 -0.53
C LEU A 96 -17.76 7.56 -1.21
N ILE A 97 -19.07 7.29 -1.25
CA ILE A 97 -20.05 8.22 -1.80
C ILE A 97 -20.11 9.49 -0.95
N ALA A 98 -20.14 9.35 0.38
CA ALA A 98 -20.17 10.49 1.30
C ALA A 98 -18.87 11.30 1.30
N LEU A 99 -17.73 10.65 1.06
CA LEU A 99 -16.43 11.31 0.93
C LEU A 99 -16.29 12.12 -0.36
N CYS A 100 -17.09 11.85 -1.40
CA CYS A 100 -17.02 12.57 -2.67
C CYS A 100 -17.08 14.10 -2.49
N PRO A 101 -18.17 14.68 -1.95
CA PRO A 101 -18.24 16.13 -1.73
C PRO A 101 -17.23 16.61 -0.69
N ARG A 102 -16.93 15.82 0.36
CA ARG A 102 -15.98 16.22 1.42
C ARG A 102 -14.55 16.38 0.93
N LYS A 103 -14.16 15.61 -0.08
CA LYS A 103 -12.85 15.73 -0.75
C LYS A 103 -12.87 16.72 -1.91
N GLY A 104 -13.93 17.54 -2.02
CA GLY A 104 -14.06 18.57 -3.05
C GLY A 104 -14.46 18.05 -4.43
N PHE A 105 -14.92 16.79 -4.55
CA PHE A 105 -15.38 16.25 -5.82
C PHE A 105 -16.88 16.46 -6.00
N THR A 106 -17.29 16.76 -7.23
CA THR A 106 -18.70 16.92 -7.60
C THR A 106 -19.33 15.57 -7.94
N PRO A 107 -20.36 15.11 -7.21
CA PRO A 107 -21.09 13.88 -7.54
C PRO A 107 -21.64 13.89 -8.98
N ALA A 108 -21.84 12.71 -9.56
CA ALA A 108 -22.50 12.57 -10.85
C ALA A 108 -24.00 12.92 -10.70
N GLN A 109 -24.52 13.60 -11.71
CA GLN A 109 -25.90 14.09 -11.75
C GLN A 109 -26.90 12.93 -11.68
N ARG A 110 -27.91 13.12 -10.83
CA ARG A 110 -28.99 12.17 -10.61
C ARG A 110 -30.35 12.85 -10.78
N ASP A 111 -31.35 12.09 -11.20
CA ASP A 111 -32.74 12.53 -11.23
C ASP A 111 -33.38 12.47 -9.83
N GLU A 112 -34.65 12.87 -9.75
CA GLU A 112 -35.46 12.86 -8.52
C GLU A 112 -35.60 11.46 -7.88
N HIS A 113 -35.51 10.42 -8.70
CA HIS A 113 -35.53 9.01 -8.28
C HIS A 113 -34.14 8.51 -7.84
N GLY A 114 -33.09 9.33 -7.94
CA GLY A 114 -31.72 8.98 -7.59
C GLY A 114 -30.99 8.16 -8.67
N ASN A 115 -31.56 7.99 -9.86
CA ASN A 115 -30.93 7.34 -11.00
C ASN A 115 -29.99 8.31 -11.74
N LEU A 116 -28.97 7.80 -12.43
CA LEU A 116 -28.04 8.67 -13.16
C LEU A 116 -28.71 9.30 -14.39
N THR A 117 -28.63 10.62 -14.51
CA THR A 117 -29.07 11.35 -15.70
C THR A 117 -28.17 11.03 -16.90
N PHE A 118 -28.53 11.52 -18.08
CA PHE A 118 -27.64 11.43 -19.25
C PHE A 118 -26.25 12.03 -18.97
N GLU A 119 -26.20 13.24 -18.40
CA GLU A 119 -24.95 13.91 -18.04
C GLU A 119 -24.14 13.13 -17.01
N GLY A 120 -24.81 12.59 -15.97
CA GLY A 120 -24.17 11.77 -14.96
C GLY A 120 -23.53 10.51 -15.56
N ARG A 121 -24.23 9.86 -16.51
CA ARG A 121 -23.70 8.70 -17.25
C ARG A 121 -22.51 9.07 -18.12
N GLU A 122 -22.55 10.20 -18.82
CA GLU A 122 -21.42 10.66 -19.63
C GLU A 122 -20.17 10.97 -18.79
N ARG A 123 -20.32 11.55 -17.59
CA ARG A 123 -19.19 11.75 -16.67
C ARG A 123 -18.57 10.41 -16.22
N VAL A 124 -19.39 9.41 -15.92
CA VAL A 124 -18.89 8.06 -15.62
C VAL A 124 -18.18 7.46 -16.83
N ARG A 125 -18.74 7.57 -18.04
CA ARG A 125 -18.11 7.09 -19.28
C ARG A 125 -16.79 7.78 -19.57
N LEU A 126 -16.69 9.08 -19.34
CA LEU A 126 -15.44 9.84 -19.46
C LEU A 126 -14.39 9.30 -18.49
N ALA A 127 -14.76 9.05 -17.23
CA ALA A 127 -13.86 8.48 -16.24
C ALA A 127 -13.37 7.07 -16.63
N LEU A 128 -14.25 6.25 -17.19
CA LEU A 128 -13.91 4.93 -17.73
C LEU A 128 -12.97 5.02 -18.94
N ARG A 129 -13.18 5.98 -19.84
CA ARG A 129 -12.32 6.24 -21.00
C ARG A 129 -10.93 6.72 -20.60
N LYS A 130 -10.83 7.48 -19.51
CA LYS A 130 -9.55 7.88 -18.89
C LYS A 130 -8.84 6.73 -18.16
N GLY A 131 -9.45 5.54 -18.08
CA GLY A 131 -8.85 4.38 -17.43
C GLY A 131 -8.79 4.48 -15.90
N LEU A 132 -9.61 5.32 -15.25
CA LEU A 132 -9.61 5.45 -13.79
C LEU A 132 -9.96 4.13 -13.09
N LYS A 133 -9.39 3.90 -11.89
CA LYS A 133 -9.68 2.72 -11.07
C LYS A 133 -11.11 2.80 -10.56
N GLY A 134 -11.77 1.65 -10.40
CA GLY A 134 -13.18 1.63 -9.99
C GLY A 134 -13.45 2.30 -8.64
N VAL A 135 -12.51 2.23 -7.70
CA VAL A 135 -12.59 2.93 -6.40
C VAL A 135 -12.48 4.44 -6.57
N ASP A 136 -11.59 4.92 -7.45
CA ASP A 136 -11.44 6.35 -7.72
C ASP A 136 -12.68 6.92 -8.39
N ILE A 137 -13.33 6.15 -9.28
CA ILE A 137 -14.59 6.56 -9.91
C ILE A 137 -15.70 6.70 -8.85
N GLN A 138 -15.78 5.76 -7.90
CA GLN A 138 -16.75 5.84 -6.79
C GLN A 138 -16.53 7.10 -5.96
N LEU A 139 -15.28 7.34 -5.54
CA LEU A 139 -14.92 8.50 -4.73
C LEU A 139 -15.11 9.83 -5.46
N ARG A 140 -14.74 9.92 -6.74
CA ARG A 140 -14.78 11.19 -7.50
C ARG A 140 -16.16 11.54 -8.03
N LEU A 141 -17.04 10.56 -8.20
CA LEU A 141 -18.37 10.76 -8.81
C LEU A 141 -19.53 10.40 -7.87
N GLY A 142 -19.28 9.98 -6.63
CA GLY A 142 -20.35 9.65 -5.70
C GLY A 142 -21.27 8.53 -6.20
N VAL A 143 -20.68 7.52 -6.84
CA VAL A 143 -21.41 6.36 -7.40
C VAL A 143 -21.00 5.07 -6.70
N SER A 144 -21.85 4.06 -6.72
CA SER A 144 -21.56 2.75 -6.13
C SER A 144 -20.67 1.90 -7.03
N ALA A 145 -19.97 0.93 -6.45
CA ALA A 145 -19.17 -0.05 -7.20
C ALA A 145 -19.99 -0.78 -8.28
N SER A 146 -21.24 -1.15 -7.94
CA SER A 146 -22.16 -1.82 -8.86
C SER A 146 -22.51 -0.94 -10.06
N CYS A 147 -22.77 0.35 -9.82
CA CYS A 147 -23.04 1.32 -10.87
C CYS A 147 -21.84 1.45 -11.82
N VAL A 148 -20.62 1.58 -11.30
CA VAL A 148 -19.40 1.65 -12.12
C VAL A 148 -19.24 0.38 -12.97
N ALA A 149 -19.44 -0.80 -12.38
CA ALA A 149 -19.33 -2.08 -13.08
C ALA A 149 -20.38 -2.22 -14.19
N GLU A 150 -21.62 -1.80 -13.93
CA GLU A 150 -22.70 -1.80 -14.91
C GLU A 150 -22.43 -0.84 -16.07
N GLN A 151 -22.09 0.41 -15.78
CA GLN A 151 -21.77 1.41 -16.81
C GLN A 151 -20.56 0.98 -17.65
N ARG A 152 -19.57 0.31 -17.05
CA ARG A 152 -18.43 -0.27 -17.77
C ARG A 152 -18.83 -1.41 -18.71
N ARG A 153 -19.82 -2.25 -18.36
CA ARG A 153 -20.34 -3.29 -19.25
C ARG A 153 -21.10 -2.65 -20.41
N ARG A 154 -22.13 -1.85 -20.10
CA ARG A 154 -22.97 -1.17 -21.10
C ARG A 154 -22.16 -0.33 -22.08
N TYR A 155 -21.16 0.41 -21.59
CA TYR A 155 -20.34 1.24 -22.47
C TYR A 155 -19.36 0.42 -23.33
N ARG A 156 -18.87 -0.72 -22.82
CA ARG A 156 -18.08 -1.65 -23.63
C ARG A 156 -18.91 -2.23 -24.77
N ASP A 157 -20.11 -2.72 -24.46
CA ASP A 157 -21.03 -3.27 -25.46
C ASP A 157 -21.39 -2.21 -26.52
N ASN A 158 -21.57 -0.95 -26.10
CA ASN A 158 -21.79 0.17 -27.03
C ASN A 158 -20.57 0.48 -27.92
N LEU A 159 -19.35 0.35 -27.40
CA LEU A 159 -18.13 0.56 -28.19
C LEU A 159 -17.94 -0.57 -29.20
N GLU A 160 -18.18 -1.81 -28.78
CA GLU A 160 -18.12 -3.01 -29.62
C GLU A 160 -19.15 -2.92 -30.77
N ALA A 161 -20.40 -2.59 -30.46
CA ALA A 161 -21.45 -2.40 -31.47
C ALA A 161 -21.13 -1.27 -32.48
N ARG A 162 -20.28 -0.31 -32.11
CA ARG A 162 -19.86 0.81 -32.98
C ARG A 162 -18.49 0.58 -33.63
N GLY A 163 -17.88 -0.59 -33.46
CA GLY A 163 -16.53 -0.91 -33.97
C GLY A 163 -15.43 0.02 -33.42
N LYS A 164 -15.62 0.59 -32.23
CA LYS A 164 -14.66 1.50 -31.60
C LYS A 164 -13.66 0.75 -30.73
N ALA A 165 -12.51 1.38 -30.48
CA ALA A 165 -11.49 0.83 -29.59
C ALA A 165 -12.06 0.47 -28.21
N PRO A 166 -11.65 -0.68 -27.63
CA PRO A 166 -12.15 -1.14 -26.34
C PRO A 166 -11.72 -0.21 -25.20
N LEU A 167 -12.45 -0.27 -24.09
CA LEU A 167 -12.09 0.51 -22.90
C LEU A 167 -10.72 0.11 -22.36
N PRO A 168 -9.93 1.09 -21.89
CA PRO A 168 -8.68 0.78 -21.20
C PRO A 168 -8.93 -0.01 -19.93
N GLN A 169 -7.94 -0.81 -19.55
CA GLN A 169 -7.95 -1.51 -18.27
C GLN A 169 -8.05 -0.49 -17.13
N PRO A 170 -8.83 -0.77 -16.06
CA PRO A 170 -8.86 0.12 -14.91
C PRO A 170 -7.46 0.30 -14.32
N GLY A 171 -7.08 1.53 -13.99
CA GLY A 171 -5.74 1.88 -13.51
C GLY A 171 -4.68 2.03 -14.61
N GLY A 172 -5.07 2.22 -15.87
CA GLY A 172 -4.11 2.50 -16.95
C GLY A 172 -3.16 1.34 -17.28
N GLY A 173 -3.46 0.13 -16.83
CA GLY A 173 -2.59 -1.05 -17.01
C GLY A 173 -1.63 -1.32 -15.85
N GLU A 174 -1.58 -0.45 -14.83
CA GLU A 174 -0.83 -0.73 -13.59
C GLU A 174 -1.38 -1.98 -12.88
N ASP A 175 -0.49 -2.77 -12.28
CA ASP A 175 -0.87 -3.84 -11.37
C ASP A 175 -1.36 -3.24 -10.04
N TYR A 176 -2.65 -3.42 -9.76
CA TYR A 176 -3.27 -3.03 -8.49
C TYR A 176 -4.02 -4.21 -7.86
N SER A 177 -4.34 -4.06 -6.57
CA SER A 177 -4.99 -5.08 -5.71
C SER A 177 -6.29 -5.67 -6.28
N GLY A 178 -6.91 -5.10 -7.31
CA GLY A 178 -8.13 -5.62 -7.94
C GLY A 178 -7.91 -6.45 -9.21
N ARG A 179 -6.71 -6.43 -9.82
CA ARG A 179 -6.45 -7.11 -11.09
C ARG A 179 -6.38 -8.63 -10.89
N LYS A 180 -7.00 -9.40 -11.79
CA LYS A 180 -6.87 -10.85 -11.83
C LYS A 180 -5.52 -11.19 -12.49
N LEU A 181 -4.58 -11.70 -11.71
CA LEU A 181 -3.27 -12.10 -12.22
C LEU A 181 -3.36 -13.34 -13.12
N PRO A 182 -2.55 -13.41 -14.20
CA PRO A 182 -2.41 -14.61 -15.01
C PRO A 182 -1.97 -15.82 -14.16
N ARG A 183 -2.41 -17.02 -14.53
CA ARG A 183 -2.06 -18.25 -13.79
C ARG A 183 -0.55 -18.49 -13.71
N ALA A 184 0.20 -18.15 -14.76
CA ALA A 184 1.66 -18.25 -14.79
C ALA A 184 2.29 -17.37 -13.69
N LYS A 185 1.86 -16.11 -13.59
CA LYS A 185 2.34 -15.16 -12.58
C LYS A 185 1.99 -15.60 -11.14
N VAL A 186 0.81 -16.21 -10.96
CA VAL A 186 0.44 -16.79 -9.66
C VAL A 186 1.38 -17.94 -9.29
N ARG A 187 1.72 -18.83 -10.23
CA ARG A 187 2.66 -19.93 -9.99
C ARG A 187 4.07 -19.43 -9.66
N GLU A 188 4.55 -18.40 -10.36
CA GLU A 188 5.83 -17.75 -10.07
C GLU A 188 5.89 -17.21 -8.63
N VAL A 189 4.85 -16.48 -8.20
CA VAL A 189 4.76 -15.98 -6.81
C VAL A 189 4.67 -17.13 -5.81
N GLU A 190 3.90 -18.19 -6.10
CA GLU A 190 3.82 -19.37 -5.22
C GLU A 190 5.18 -20.07 -5.10
N GLY A 191 5.94 -20.21 -6.20
CA GLY A 191 7.29 -20.75 -6.20
C GLY A 191 8.22 -19.96 -5.29
N LEU A 192 8.27 -18.63 -5.45
CA LEU A 192 9.09 -17.77 -4.60
C LEU A 192 8.71 -17.88 -3.11
N LEU A 193 7.42 -18.02 -2.79
CA LEU A 193 6.97 -18.21 -1.40
C LEU A 193 7.40 -19.57 -0.85
N LEU A 194 7.39 -20.62 -1.68
CA LEU A 194 7.88 -21.96 -1.34
C LEU A 194 9.41 -22.02 -1.22
N ASP A 195 10.14 -21.18 -1.95
CA ASP A 195 11.61 -21.03 -1.81
C ASP A 195 12.02 -20.32 -0.51
N GLY A 196 11.03 -19.90 0.29
CA GLY A 196 11.17 -19.26 1.59
C GLY A 196 11.16 -17.73 1.56
N PHE A 197 10.97 -17.10 0.39
CA PHE A 197 10.97 -15.64 0.30
C PHE A 197 9.78 -14.99 1.02
N GLY A 198 10.06 -13.86 1.67
CA GLY A 198 9.04 -13.02 2.30
C GLY A 198 8.10 -12.38 1.28
N THR A 199 6.90 -12.00 1.70
CA THR A 199 5.88 -11.41 0.81
C THR A 199 6.35 -10.16 0.09
N ALA A 200 7.13 -9.31 0.77
CA ALA A 200 7.71 -8.11 0.16
C ALA A 200 8.73 -8.46 -0.95
N ARG A 201 9.59 -9.46 -0.69
CA ARG A 201 10.63 -9.88 -1.65
C ARG A 201 10.05 -10.66 -2.82
N ALA A 202 9.10 -11.56 -2.56
CA ALA A 202 8.36 -12.27 -3.59
C ALA A 202 7.55 -11.31 -4.48
N SER A 203 6.96 -10.27 -3.89
CA SER A 203 6.28 -9.18 -4.61
C SER A 203 7.24 -8.42 -5.52
N ALA A 204 8.39 -7.98 -5.00
CA ALA A 204 9.39 -7.25 -5.77
C ALA A 204 9.97 -8.10 -6.91
N GLN A 205 10.34 -9.35 -6.63
CA GLN A 205 10.98 -10.24 -7.61
C GLN A 205 10.01 -10.71 -8.69
N ALA A 206 8.75 -10.96 -8.34
CA ALA A 206 7.73 -11.26 -9.34
C ALA A 206 7.22 -9.99 -10.06
N GLY A 207 7.57 -8.77 -9.62
CA GLY A 207 6.98 -7.55 -10.18
C GLY A 207 5.46 -7.49 -9.99
N VAL A 208 4.95 -8.01 -8.87
CA VAL A 208 3.51 -8.06 -8.54
C VAL A 208 3.23 -7.19 -7.34
N GLU A 209 2.11 -6.49 -7.33
CA GLU A 209 1.69 -5.65 -6.21
C GLU A 209 1.55 -6.44 -4.88
N ILE A 210 1.94 -5.80 -3.77
CA ILE A 210 2.19 -6.49 -2.50
C ILE A 210 0.92 -7.11 -1.90
N SER A 211 -0.25 -6.48 -2.03
CA SER A 211 -1.50 -7.05 -1.53
C SER A 211 -1.97 -8.24 -2.37
N SER A 212 -1.66 -8.26 -3.66
CA SER A 212 -1.85 -9.42 -4.52
C SER A 212 -0.97 -10.59 -4.09
N CYS A 213 0.31 -10.33 -3.77
CA CYS A 213 1.20 -11.33 -3.18
C CYS A 213 0.67 -11.85 -1.82
N LYS A 214 0.18 -10.97 -0.93
CA LYS A 214 -0.47 -11.37 0.35
C LYS A 214 -1.67 -12.30 0.13
N ARG A 215 -2.52 -12.01 -0.87
CA ARG A 215 -3.68 -12.86 -1.19
C ARG A 215 -3.28 -14.22 -1.74
N ILE A 216 -2.23 -14.29 -2.55
CA ILE A 216 -1.67 -15.56 -3.04
C ILE A 216 -1.12 -16.35 -1.86
N ARG A 217 -0.31 -15.72 -0.99
CA ARG A 217 0.22 -16.33 0.23
C ARG A 217 -0.88 -16.91 1.12
N ASN A 218 -1.93 -16.15 1.42
CA ASN A 218 -3.03 -16.62 2.27
C ASN A 218 -3.84 -17.76 1.66
N ARG A 219 -3.88 -17.87 0.32
CA ARG A 219 -4.47 -19.02 -0.37
C ARG A 219 -3.54 -20.23 -0.33
N LEU A 220 -2.25 -20.03 -0.51
CA LEU A 220 -1.22 -21.05 -0.43
C LEU A 220 -1.16 -21.67 0.98
N ILE A 221 -1.12 -20.85 2.03
CA ILE A 221 -1.18 -21.32 3.44
C ILE A 221 -2.39 -22.22 3.67
N ARG A 222 -3.58 -21.78 3.26
CA ARG A 222 -4.82 -22.58 3.39
C ARG A 222 -4.78 -23.87 2.58
N ARG A 223 -4.07 -23.88 1.44
CA ARG A 223 -3.92 -25.07 0.60
C ARG A 223 -2.94 -26.08 1.22
N LEU A 224 -1.80 -25.60 1.73
CA LEU A 224 -0.79 -26.42 2.40
C LEU A 224 -1.33 -26.98 3.72
N ALA A 225 -2.05 -26.17 4.51
CA ALA A 225 -2.65 -26.61 5.77
C ALA A 225 -3.62 -27.80 5.59
N ARG A 226 -4.37 -27.86 4.47
CA ARG A 226 -5.24 -29.02 4.16
C ARG A 226 -4.46 -30.30 3.86
N LYS A 227 -3.19 -30.18 3.48
CA LYS A 227 -2.27 -31.29 3.22
C LYS A 227 -1.41 -31.64 4.45
N GLY A 228 -1.57 -30.92 5.56
CA GLY A 228 -0.67 -31.04 6.72
C GLY A 228 0.70 -30.39 6.51
N GLU A 229 0.90 -29.66 5.42
CA GLU A 229 2.16 -28.98 5.09
C GLU A 229 2.12 -27.52 5.59
N THR A 230 3.30 -26.94 5.85
CA THR A 230 3.45 -25.51 6.17
C THR A 230 4.31 -24.80 5.13
N LEU A 231 4.19 -23.47 5.07
CA LEU A 231 5.14 -22.68 4.30
C LEU A 231 6.52 -22.80 4.94
N PRO A 232 7.60 -22.92 4.16
CA PRO A 232 8.96 -22.97 4.70
C PRO A 232 9.27 -21.76 5.59
N GLY A 233 9.77 -22.03 6.79
CA GLY A 233 10.02 -21.04 7.84
C GLY A 233 8.78 -20.41 8.46
N CYS A 234 7.58 -21.00 8.29
CA CYS A 234 6.33 -20.54 8.89
C CYS A 234 5.62 -21.63 9.72
N ASP A 235 4.81 -21.18 10.68
CA ASP A 235 3.89 -22.03 11.42
C ASP A 235 2.66 -22.46 10.57
N ARG A 236 1.79 -23.29 11.16
CA ARG A 236 0.53 -23.75 10.56
C ARG A 236 -0.45 -22.64 10.18
N HIS A 237 -0.27 -21.44 10.73
CA HIS A 237 -1.09 -20.26 10.47
C HIS A 237 -0.41 -19.29 9.47
N GLY A 238 0.80 -19.61 9.00
CA GLY A 238 1.59 -18.79 8.10
C GLY A 238 2.31 -17.62 8.76
N ARG A 239 2.47 -17.65 10.10
CA ARG A 239 3.36 -16.75 10.84
C ARG A 239 4.79 -17.26 10.68
N ARG A 240 5.74 -16.38 10.35
CA ARG A 240 7.15 -16.78 10.22
C ARG A 240 7.73 -17.16 11.58
N ILE A 241 8.31 -18.35 11.66
CA ILE A 241 9.11 -18.85 12.79
C ILE A 241 10.60 -18.69 12.45
N GLU A 242 10.99 -19.03 11.21
CA GLU A 242 12.37 -18.91 10.75
C GLU A 242 12.45 -17.88 9.62
N VAL A 243 13.31 -16.87 9.80
CA VAL A 243 13.61 -15.88 8.79
C VAL A 243 14.93 -16.29 8.13
N LYS A 244 14.84 -16.86 6.92
CA LYS A 244 16.01 -17.14 6.05
C LYS A 244 16.94 -15.92 6.05
N ASP A 245 18.24 -16.15 6.24
CA ASP A 245 19.28 -15.12 6.38
C ASP A 245 19.06 -13.97 5.41
N SER A 246 18.63 -12.84 5.96
CA SER A 246 18.59 -11.59 5.22
C SER A 246 19.92 -10.89 5.42
N ALA A 247 20.36 -10.06 4.48
CA ALA A 247 21.43 -9.09 4.74
C ALA A 247 21.09 -8.13 5.91
N ALA A 248 19.84 -8.16 6.39
CA ALA A 248 19.40 -7.48 7.60
C ALA A 248 19.71 -8.24 8.91
N HIS A 249 20.11 -9.53 8.85
CA HIS A 249 20.56 -10.29 10.01
C HIS A 249 21.94 -9.81 10.49
N VAL A 250 22.18 -9.86 11.80
CA VAL A 250 23.44 -9.43 12.40
C VAL A 250 24.52 -10.44 12.02
N HIS A 251 25.57 -10.00 11.32
CA HIS A 251 26.62 -10.90 10.88
C HIS A 251 27.37 -11.49 12.09
N PRO A 252 27.79 -12.78 12.09
CA PRO A 252 28.45 -13.41 13.24
C PRO A 252 29.65 -12.61 13.79
N ALA A 253 30.46 -12.03 12.90
CA ALA A 253 31.57 -11.16 13.31
C ALA A 253 31.12 -9.94 14.14
N GLN A 254 29.95 -9.36 13.86
CA GLN A 254 29.39 -8.28 14.68
C GLN A 254 28.92 -8.81 16.04
N VAL A 255 28.34 -10.00 16.08
CA VAL A 255 27.92 -10.65 17.33
C VAL A 255 29.14 -10.91 18.22
N THR A 256 30.23 -11.44 17.66
CA THR A 256 31.49 -11.66 18.40
C THR A 256 32.05 -10.35 18.94
N ALA A 257 32.14 -9.31 18.10
CA ALA A 257 32.61 -7.98 18.55
C ALA A 257 31.71 -7.40 19.65
N PHE A 258 30.39 -7.51 19.51
CA PHE A 258 29.44 -7.03 20.51
C PHE A 258 29.55 -7.78 21.84
N ARG A 259 29.66 -9.12 21.80
CA ARG A 259 29.84 -9.95 23.00
C ARG A 259 31.14 -9.61 23.74
N GLY A 260 32.24 -9.43 23.01
CA GLY A 260 33.51 -8.97 23.58
C GLY A 260 33.37 -7.64 24.33
N LEU A 261 32.69 -6.65 23.72
CA LEU A 261 32.43 -5.36 24.35
C LEU A 261 31.58 -5.47 25.64
N LEU A 262 30.60 -6.37 25.68
CA LEU A 262 29.81 -6.61 26.89
C LEU A 262 30.65 -7.22 28.02
N LEU A 263 31.54 -8.15 27.70
CA LEU A 263 32.49 -8.73 28.66
C LEU A 263 33.48 -7.68 29.17
N ASP A 264 33.89 -6.74 28.32
CA ASP A 264 34.68 -5.56 28.67
C ASP A 264 33.89 -4.47 29.41
N ARG A 265 32.70 -4.80 29.90
CA ARG A 265 31.80 -3.95 30.69
C ARG A 265 31.33 -2.71 29.93
N VAL A 266 31.37 -2.69 28.60
CA VAL A 266 30.84 -1.57 27.82
C VAL A 266 29.31 -1.59 27.87
N PRO A 267 28.63 -0.44 28.12
CA PRO A 267 27.18 -0.39 28.16
C PRO A 267 26.55 -0.83 26.83
N VAL A 268 25.43 -1.55 26.89
CA VAL A 268 24.75 -2.18 25.73
C VAL A 268 24.56 -1.23 24.55
N ARG A 269 24.09 -0.01 24.79
CA ARG A 269 23.88 0.99 23.72
C ARG A 269 25.20 1.40 23.05
N SER A 270 26.27 1.50 23.82
CA SER A 270 27.60 1.84 23.33
C SER A 270 28.22 0.66 22.58
N ALA A 271 28.06 -0.55 23.10
CA ALA A 271 28.48 -1.77 22.40
C ALA A 271 27.73 -1.93 21.06
N ALA A 272 26.41 -1.69 21.03
CA ALA A 272 25.60 -1.74 19.82
C ALA A 272 26.09 -0.74 18.76
N TYR A 273 26.40 0.49 19.18
CA TYR A 273 26.96 1.53 18.32
C TYR A 273 28.33 1.12 17.75
N GLN A 274 29.21 0.60 18.60
CA GLN A 274 30.56 0.17 18.19
C GLN A 274 30.54 -1.07 17.29
N ALA A 275 29.61 -2.01 17.51
CA ALA A 275 29.45 -3.21 16.70
C ALA A 275 28.58 -3.01 15.43
N ALA A 276 28.03 -1.81 15.22
CA ALA A 276 27.06 -1.50 14.16
C ALA A 276 25.84 -2.45 14.19
N ILE A 277 25.23 -2.61 15.36
CA ILE A 277 24.04 -3.43 15.59
C ILE A 277 22.86 -2.53 15.97
N GLY A 278 21.67 -2.86 15.46
CA GLY A 278 20.43 -2.20 15.85
C GLY A 278 20.11 -2.40 17.34
N THR A 279 19.49 -1.39 17.96
CA THR A 279 19.31 -1.37 19.43
C THR A 279 18.49 -2.55 19.95
N CYS A 280 17.40 -2.92 19.26
CA CYS A 280 16.58 -4.07 19.67
C CYS A 280 17.38 -5.38 19.65
N SER A 281 18.07 -5.68 18.54
CA SER A 281 18.90 -6.88 18.40
C SER A 281 20.03 -6.92 19.42
N ALA A 282 20.60 -5.78 19.80
CA ALA A 282 21.63 -5.71 20.83
C ALA A 282 21.11 -6.14 22.23
N TYR A 283 19.88 -5.77 22.59
CA TYR A 283 19.28 -6.21 23.85
C TYR A 283 18.95 -7.70 23.84
N GLU A 284 18.45 -8.23 22.72
CA GLU A 284 18.22 -9.67 22.54
C GLU A 284 19.54 -10.47 22.68
N LEU A 285 20.60 -10.04 22.00
CA LEU A 285 21.92 -10.67 22.08
C LEU A 285 22.54 -10.60 23.48
N ARG A 286 22.31 -9.50 24.22
CA ARG A 286 22.73 -9.37 25.62
C ARG A 286 22.01 -10.40 26.50
N ASP A 287 20.70 -10.54 26.33
CA ASP A 287 19.90 -11.47 27.14
C ASP A 287 20.29 -12.91 26.85
N GLN A 288 20.52 -13.26 25.59
CA GLN A 288 21.10 -14.56 25.20
C GLN A 288 22.46 -14.81 25.87
N LEU A 289 23.39 -13.85 25.81
CA LEU A 289 24.69 -13.98 26.46
C LEU A 289 24.57 -14.13 27.98
N ARG A 290 23.67 -13.37 28.62
CA ARG A 290 23.40 -13.49 30.06
C ARG A 290 22.92 -14.90 30.39
N ASP A 291 21.97 -15.43 29.63
CA ASP A 291 21.39 -16.75 29.88
C ASP A 291 22.42 -17.86 29.63
N GLU A 292 23.25 -17.74 28.58
CA GLU A 292 24.40 -18.63 28.33
C GLU A 292 25.41 -18.63 29.50
N MET A 293 25.76 -17.45 30.01
CA MET A 293 26.69 -17.34 31.15
C MET A 293 26.08 -17.90 32.43
N MET A 294 24.80 -17.62 32.70
CA MET A 294 24.10 -18.16 33.87
C MET A 294 24.05 -19.68 33.84
N ALA A 295 23.82 -20.28 32.66
CA ALA A 295 23.87 -21.74 32.49
C ALA A 295 25.26 -22.32 32.78
N GLN A 296 26.32 -21.54 32.56
CA GLN A 296 27.71 -21.89 32.88
C GLN A 296 28.12 -21.52 34.32
N GLY A 297 27.18 -21.01 35.15
CA GLY A 297 27.45 -20.62 36.53
C GLY A 297 28.09 -19.24 36.70
N PHE A 298 28.21 -18.45 35.63
CA PHE A 298 28.79 -17.10 35.65
C PHE A 298 27.70 -16.03 35.49
N ALA A 299 27.95 -14.84 36.04
CA ALA A 299 27.09 -13.68 35.82
C ALA A 299 27.70 -12.75 34.78
N LEU A 300 26.86 -12.16 33.91
CA LEU A 300 27.30 -11.12 32.99
C LEU A 300 27.81 -9.90 33.80
N PRO A 301 29.02 -9.38 33.51
CA PRO A 301 29.58 -8.25 34.24
C PRO A 301 28.68 -7.00 34.21
N ARG A 302 28.60 -6.28 35.33
CA ARG A 302 27.87 -5.01 35.40
C ARG A 302 28.56 -3.95 34.51
N PRO A 303 27.79 -3.22 33.68
CA PRO A 303 28.35 -2.25 32.76
C PRO A 303 29.00 -1.09 33.51
N ASP A 304 30.14 -0.64 33.01
CA ASP A 304 30.81 0.57 33.44
C ASP A 304 30.26 1.76 32.63
N LEU A 305 29.48 2.62 33.31
CA LEU A 305 28.86 3.78 32.69
C LEU A 305 29.88 4.85 32.26
N GLN A 306 31.11 4.82 32.78
CA GLN A 306 32.18 5.72 32.34
C GLN A 306 32.62 5.41 30.91
N ARG A 307 32.51 4.14 30.47
CA ARG A 307 32.80 3.67 29.11
C ARG A 307 31.66 3.95 28.12
N ALA A 308 30.62 4.67 28.53
CA ALA A 308 29.54 5.03 27.64
C ALA A 308 30.00 6.01 26.55
N VAL A 309 29.73 5.67 25.29
CA VAL A 309 29.89 6.58 24.15
C VAL A 309 28.96 7.79 24.35
N ARG A 310 29.57 8.97 24.53
CA ARG A 310 28.91 10.28 24.74
C ARG A 310 28.39 10.88 23.43
N GLY A 311 27.56 11.92 23.53
CA GLY A 311 26.83 12.53 22.41
C GLY A 311 27.68 12.86 21.17
N ALA A 312 28.83 13.52 21.33
CA ALA A 312 29.72 13.88 20.22
C ALA A 312 30.24 12.66 19.46
N ALA A 313 30.62 11.60 20.16
CA ALA A 313 31.10 10.35 19.55
C ALA A 313 29.98 9.56 18.84
N ARG A 314 28.70 9.83 19.16
CA ARG A 314 27.53 9.29 18.43
C ARG A 314 27.20 10.06 17.15
N GLN A 315 27.75 11.26 17.01
CA GLN A 315 27.54 12.12 15.84
C GLN A 315 28.58 11.89 14.75
N ASP A 316 29.50 10.94 14.92
CA ASP A 316 30.49 10.57 13.90
C ASP A 316 29.75 10.32 12.56
N PRO A 317 30.05 11.11 11.51
CA PRO A 317 29.38 10.93 10.21
C PRO A 317 29.89 9.67 9.48
N THR A 318 31.04 9.13 9.90
CA THR A 318 31.69 7.97 9.28
C THR A 318 31.31 6.65 9.93
N TRP A 319 30.64 6.68 11.08
CA TRP A 319 30.28 5.48 11.85
C TRP A 319 29.06 5.70 12.75
N PRO A 320 28.20 4.69 12.96
CA PRO A 320 28.04 3.44 12.21
C PRO A 320 27.33 3.68 10.86
N PRO A 321 27.19 2.63 10.03
CA PRO A 321 26.29 2.65 8.89
C PRO A 321 24.89 3.13 9.28
N ARG A 322 24.26 3.94 8.43
CA ARG A 322 22.91 4.49 8.65
C ARG A 322 21.93 3.92 7.63
N GLY A 323 20.71 3.64 8.08
CA GLY A 323 19.65 3.09 7.24
C GLY A 323 19.84 1.62 6.85
N LEU A 324 18.78 0.99 6.36
CA LEU A 324 18.77 -0.43 5.97
C LEU A 324 19.82 -0.75 4.89
N THR A 325 19.99 0.13 3.92
CA THR A 325 20.97 -0.01 2.83
C THR A 325 22.40 0.08 3.34
N GLY A 326 22.69 1.00 4.26
CA GLY A 326 24.02 1.13 4.85
C GLY A 326 24.43 -0.10 5.65
N TYR A 327 23.53 -0.62 6.50
CA TYR A 327 23.79 -1.85 7.25
C TYR A 327 24.00 -3.07 6.34
N ALA A 328 23.21 -3.20 5.26
CA ALA A 328 23.40 -4.27 4.27
C ALA A 328 24.78 -4.19 3.59
N ALA A 329 25.16 -3.01 3.09
CA ALA A 329 26.46 -2.81 2.44
C ALA A 329 27.64 -3.11 3.38
N PHE A 330 27.55 -2.68 4.64
CA PHE A 330 28.57 -3.01 5.64
C PHE A 330 28.67 -4.51 5.90
N ARG A 331 27.54 -5.22 5.96
CA ARG A 331 27.53 -6.67 6.16
C ARG A 331 28.04 -7.45 4.96
N ASP A 332 27.91 -6.92 3.75
CA ASP A 332 28.53 -7.51 2.57
C ASP A 332 30.06 -7.41 2.63
N LEU A 333 30.63 -6.31 3.18
CA LEU A 333 32.07 -6.23 3.46
C LEU A 333 32.51 -7.34 4.43
N LEU A 334 31.74 -7.57 5.50
CA LEU A 334 32.02 -8.59 6.52
C LEU A 334 32.06 -10.03 5.99
N ARG A 335 31.49 -10.30 4.80
CA ARG A 335 31.60 -11.62 4.17
C ARG A 335 33.00 -11.91 3.63
N SER A 336 33.78 -10.85 3.37
CA SER A 336 35.07 -10.92 2.68
C SER A 336 36.26 -10.51 3.55
N MET A 337 36.01 -9.88 4.70
CA MET A 337 37.07 -9.38 5.58
C MET A 337 36.62 -9.36 7.04
N PRO A 338 37.56 -9.40 8.01
CA PRO A 338 37.23 -9.38 9.43
C PRO A 338 36.64 -8.02 9.85
N PHE A 339 35.99 -8.00 11.03
CA PHE A 339 35.22 -6.85 11.50
C PHE A 339 36.00 -5.53 11.52
N GLU A 340 37.22 -5.51 12.06
CA GLU A 340 38.02 -4.29 12.14
C GLU A 340 38.46 -3.79 10.75
N ALA A 341 38.85 -4.69 9.84
CA ALA A 341 39.19 -4.33 8.47
C ALA A 341 37.98 -3.78 7.70
N ALA A 342 36.79 -4.39 7.87
CA ALA A 342 35.55 -3.90 7.27
C ALA A 342 35.17 -2.52 7.82
N ARG A 343 35.32 -2.32 9.13
CA ARG A 343 35.04 -1.05 9.81
C ARG A 343 35.95 0.06 9.32
N GLU A 344 37.23 -0.21 9.17
CA GLU A 344 38.20 0.76 8.65
C GLU A 344 37.90 1.09 7.19
N LYS A 345 37.66 0.08 6.35
CA LYS A 345 37.29 0.27 4.93
C LYS A 345 36.01 1.09 4.77
N TRP A 346 34.99 0.82 5.59
CA TRP A 346 33.75 1.61 5.62
C TRP A 346 34.03 3.08 5.96
N ARG A 347 34.79 3.33 7.04
CA ARG A 347 35.16 4.68 7.47
C ARG A 347 35.96 5.40 6.39
N ALA A 348 36.90 4.72 5.74
CA ALA A 348 37.70 5.29 4.64
C ALA A 348 36.81 5.68 3.45
N SER A 349 35.87 4.80 3.05
CA SER A 349 34.90 5.10 1.99
C SER A 349 34.07 6.34 2.32
N ARG A 350 33.57 6.45 3.57
CA ARG A 350 32.77 7.62 3.98
C ARG A 350 33.58 8.89 4.07
N ARG A 351 34.84 8.83 4.52
CA ARG A 351 35.75 9.99 4.47
C ARG A 351 36.00 10.45 3.03
N ALA A 352 36.18 9.51 2.10
CA ALA A 352 36.37 9.82 0.69
C ALA A 352 35.11 10.44 0.07
N GLU A 353 33.92 9.91 0.37
CA GLU A 353 32.63 10.49 -0.05
C GLU A 353 32.45 11.91 0.48
N ILE A 354 32.66 12.13 1.78
CA ILE A 354 32.56 13.47 2.41
C ILE A 354 33.57 14.44 1.78
N ALA A 355 34.80 13.98 1.51
CA ALA A 355 35.82 14.80 0.86
C ALA A 355 35.49 15.10 -0.61
N ALA A 356 34.86 14.16 -1.33
CA ALA A 356 34.41 14.36 -2.70
C ALA A 356 33.22 15.32 -2.77
N GLU A 357 32.25 15.18 -1.87
CA GLU A 357 31.11 16.10 -1.73
C GLU A 357 31.59 17.51 -1.39
N ALA A 358 32.57 17.65 -0.49
CA ALA A 358 33.18 18.94 -0.17
C ALA A 358 33.89 19.60 -1.37
N ARG A 359 34.41 18.79 -2.32
CA ARG A 359 35.08 19.25 -3.55
C ARG A 359 34.12 19.46 -4.73
N GLY A 360 32.88 19.00 -4.64
CA GLY A 360 31.88 19.13 -5.69
C GLY A 360 31.47 20.60 -5.94
N PRO A 361 31.02 20.93 -7.16
CA PRO A 361 30.48 22.25 -7.46
C PRO A 361 29.21 22.49 -6.63
N LYS A 362 29.26 23.49 -5.74
CA LYS A 362 28.15 23.84 -4.84
C LYS A 362 27.06 24.58 -5.62
N THR A 363 25.82 24.20 -5.39
CA THR A 363 24.64 24.85 -5.95
C THR A 363 24.49 26.29 -5.42
N PHE A 364 23.69 27.11 -6.10
CA PHE A 364 23.46 28.51 -5.71
C PHE A 364 22.93 28.64 -4.27
N GLU A 365 21.99 27.78 -3.86
CA GLU A 365 21.43 27.79 -2.50
C GLU A 365 22.49 27.43 -1.45
N GLU A 366 23.35 26.45 -1.73
CA GLU A 366 24.46 26.06 -0.84
C GLU A 366 25.52 27.16 -0.72
N GLN A 367 25.80 27.90 -1.80
CA GLN A 367 26.67 29.06 -1.77
C GLN A 367 26.08 30.20 -0.93
N LEU A 368 24.77 30.44 -1.08
CA LEU A 368 24.05 31.46 -0.32
C LEU A 368 24.03 31.14 1.19
N ALA A 369 23.83 29.88 1.55
CA ALA A 369 23.90 29.42 2.94
C ALA A 369 25.32 29.60 3.54
N ARG A 370 26.38 29.43 2.75
CA ARG A 370 27.77 29.66 3.20
C ARG A 370 28.07 31.14 3.41
N ILE A 371 27.50 32.02 2.58
CA ILE A 371 27.56 33.48 2.78
C ILE A 371 26.83 33.85 4.08
N GLN A 372 25.64 33.30 4.33
CA GLN A 372 24.89 33.51 5.58
C GLN A 372 25.63 33.02 6.82
N ARG A 373 26.38 31.91 6.72
CA ARG A 373 27.24 31.40 7.79
C ARG A 373 28.57 32.15 7.94
N GLY A 374 28.84 33.14 7.09
CA GLY A 374 30.07 33.95 7.13
C GLY A 374 31.32 33.21 6.65
N GLU A 375 31.19 32.06 5.96
CA GLU A 375 32.32 31.28 5.45
C GLU A 375 32.93 31.88 4.18
N ILE A 376 32.18 32.71 3.46
CA ILE A 376 32.57 33.39 2.22
C ILE A 376 32.04 34.83 2.28
N GLY A 377 32.91 35.81 2.06
CA GLY A 377 32.51 37.21 1.88
C GLY A 377 31.96 37.46 0.47
N LEU A 378 30.90 38.27 0.35
CA LEU A 378 30.49 38.80 -0.94
C LEU A 378 31.62 39.68 -1.48
N ALA A 379 32.07 39.42 -2.70
CA ALA A 379 32.99 40.33 -3.36
C ALA A 379 32.32 41.71 -3.48
N PRO A 380 33.01 42.82 -3.18
CA PRO A 380 32.45 44.14 -3.37
C PRO A 380 32.06 44.29 -4.84
N SER A 381 30.80 44.67 -5.09
CA SER A 381 30.33 44.93 -6.44
C SER A 381 31.16 46.08 -7.01
N LEU A 382 32.01 45.79 -8.00
CA LEU A 382 32.65 46.81 -8.80
C LEU A 382 31.53 47.65 -9.42
N ASN A 383 31.41 48.89 -8.96
CA ASN A 383 30.45 49.85 -9.47
C ASN A 383 30.67 49.96 -10.98
N ARG A 384 29.69 49.54 -11.78
CA ARG A 384 29.75 49.62 -13.25
C ARG A 384 29.09 50.94 -13.65
N PRO A 385 29.85 52.02 -13.91
CA PRO A 385 29.29 53.36 -14.11
C PRO A 385 28.35 53.46 -15.32
N HIS A 386 28.39 52.51 -16.26
CA HIS A 386 27.53 52.48 -17.45
C HIS A 386 26.09 51.98 -17.18
N LEU A 387 25.76 51.54 -15.96
CA LEU A 387 24.40 51.13 -15.56
C LEU A 387 23.71 52.13 -14.63
N ALA A 388 24.32 53.29 -14.38
CA ALA A 388 23.66 54.37 -13.65
C ALA A 388 22.55 54.97 -14.55
N PRO A 389 21.29 55.04 -14.10
CA PRO A 389 20.23 55.68 -14.88
C PRO A 389 20.56 57.18 -15.03
N LEU A 390 20.63 57.65 -16.28
CA LEU A 390 20.66 59.07 -16.61
C LEU A 390 19.29 59.66 -16.27
N ILE A 391 19.13 60.13 -15.02
CA ILE A 391 18.01 60.98 -14.65
C ILE A 391 18.28 62.33 -15.31
N GLY A 392 17.73 62.52 -16.51
CA GLY A 392 17.73 63.81 -17.18
C GLY A 392 16.87 64.80 -16.41
N GLU A 393 17.46 65.93 -16.05
CA GLU A 393 16.78 67.10 -15.51
C GLU A 393 15.81 67.63 -16.58
N LEU A 394 14.50 67.49 -16.33
CA LEU A 394 13.47 68.28 -17.01
C LEU A 394 13.26 69.55 -16.18
N ALA A 395 13.86 70.65 -16.62
CA ALA A 395 13.43 72.01 -16.33
C ALA A 395 12.73 72.57 -17.57
#